data_AF-A0A8H5PQJ2-F1
#
_entry.id   AF-A0A8H5PQJ2-F1
#
_cell.length_a   1.000
_cell.length_b   1.000
_cell.length_c   1.000
_cell.angle_alpha   90.00
_cell.angle_beta   90.00
_cell.angle_gamma   90.00
#
_symmetry.space_group_name_H-M   'P 1'
#
loop_
_entity.id
_entity.type
_entity.pdbx_description
1 polymer ?
#
loop_
_entity_poly.entity_id
_entity_poly.type
_entity_poly.pdbx_seq_one_letter_code
_entity_poly.pdbx_strand_id
1 'polypeptide(L)'
;MTEDIRNRYNIRGPQADIVAAILEGRPPQFSSRDARPGFDCLIVVLRRIFSHIMLGPVPAIDWLADSEKENPILRYAWGLFGDETEVESANRARHQVFDELHSKGLDNQGSFEELCNSSLMNKTFWSQSEFRLTGYHVDIDTRKPVEVSHDELADTSLVKLNHVDHPGRRLHEAVNGSFGVKTKNEKKLLLQPHNPRIVRLMYTPSPNETIRFGYDMLRHLEVPIIEFHPNDPEAGVIKGWIRYSLLAVVRLRDEQHPTEFVRTYGDRGENLIGEREPPSIVDNCWSINDQHGKYMMFYGVMTDGHDLPNAQFPEVSLPSLTEDDVKMMKRMECYLDSLLDEDDHQKLQLTPPPSSIPKLPLTEESQDGQRTGSVNAGRTVSSGGQSEPQNPDISKSIF
;
A
#
# COMPACT_ATOMS: atom_id res chain seq x y z
N MET A 1 -19.28 -13.01 -12.58
CA MET A 1 -18.15 -13.13 -11.64
C MET A 1 -16.88 -12.80 -12.38
N THR A 2 -16.07 -11.92 -11.82
CA THR A 2 -14.71 -11.64 -12.28
C THR A 2 -13.90 -12.91 -12.19
N GLU A 3 -12.88 -13.02 -13.02
CA GLU A 3 -11.93 -14.09 -12.85
C GLU A 3 -11.08 -13.80 -11.60
N ASP A 4 -11.31 -14.60 -10.57
CA ASP A 4 -10.61 -14.54 -9.29
C ASP A 4 -9.17 -15.02 -9.49
N ILE A 5 -8.19 -14.19 -9.10
CA ILE A 5 -6.76 -14.49 -9.27
C ILE A 5 -6.35 -15.81 -8.59
N ARG A 6 -7.05 -16.21 -7.53
CA ARG A 6 -6.77 -17.43 -6.76
C ARG A 6 -7.10 -18.71 -7.53
N ASN A 7 -7.91 -18.60 -8.59
CA ASN A 7 -8.20 -19.73 -9.49
C ASN A 7 -7.09 -19.95 -10.53
N ARG A 8 -6.24 -18.94 -10.79
CA ARG A 8 -5.14 -19.00 -11.76
C ARG A 8 -3.78 -19.27 -11.11
N TYR A 9 -3.60 -18.83 -9.86
CA TYR A 9 -2.30 -18.88 -9.19
C TYR A 9 -2.39 -19.49 -7.80
N ASN A 10 -1.35 -20.23 -7.42
CA ASN A 10 -1.20 -20.71 -6.05
C ASN A 10 -0.65 -19.60 -5.15
N ILE A 11 -1.57 -18.90 -4.46
CA ILE A 11 -1.26 -17.80 -3.54
C ILE A 11 -0.47 -18.22 -2.28
N ARG A 12 -0.37 -19.52 -2.00
CA ARG A 12 0.40 -20.10 -0.89
C ARG A 12 1.66 -20.82 -1.35
N GLY A 13 1.99 -20.72 -2.63
CA GLY A 13 3.12 -21.38 -3.26
C GLY A 13 4.14 -20.40 -3.82
N PRO A 14 5.00 -20.86 -4.74
CA PRO A 14 6.04 -20.02 -5.34
C PRO A 14 5.52 -18.89 -6.23
N GLN A 15 4.20 -18.79 -6.41
CA GLN A 15 3.54 -17.75 -7.21
C GLN A 15 3.00 -16.60 -6.34
N ALA A 16 3.19 -16.62 -5.01
CA ALA A 16 2.72 -15.57 -4.12
C ALA A 16 3.23 -14.18 -4.53
N ASP A 17 4.51 -14.05 -4.88
CA ASP A 17 5.11 -12.79 -5.31
C ASP A 17 4.49 -12.26 -6.62
N ILE A 18 4.15 -13.16 -7.55
CA ILE A 18 3.47 -12.80 -8.81
C ILE A 18 2.07 -12.25 -8.50
N VAL A 19 1.35 -12.90 -7.59
CA VAL A 19 0.03 -12.47 -7.16
C VAL A 19 0.11 -11.11 -6.46
N ALA A 20 1.11 -10.90 -5.60
CA ALA A 20 1.37 -9.61 -4.94
C ALA A 20 1.55 -8.50 -5.97
N ALA A 21 2.43 -8.73 -6.95
CA ALA A 21 2.70 -7.78 -8.02
C ALA A 21 1.45 -7.46 -8.85
N ILE A 22 0.57 -8.44 -9.13
CA ILE A 22 -0.71 -8.19 -9.83
C ILE A 22 -1.68 -7.39 -8.96
N LEU A 23 -1.80 -7.72 -7.66
CA LEU A 23 -2.68 -7.01 -6.74
C LEU A 23 -2.29 -5.54 -6.59
N GLU A 24 -0.99 -5.27 -6.51
CA GLU A 24 -0.39 -3.94 -6.33
C GLU A 24 -0.30 -3.15 -7.64
N GLY A 25 0.10 -3.81 -8.72
CA GLY A 25 0.45 -3.16 -9.98
C GLY A 25 -0.74 -2.92 -10.92
N ARG A 26 -1.87 -3.60 -10.72
CA ARG A 26 -3.02 -3.55 -11.65
C ARG A 26 -4.29 -3.10 -10.95
N PRO A 27 -4.46 -1.78 -10.73
CA PRO A 27 -5.68 -1.24 -10.16
C PRO A 27 -6.87 -1.38 -11.14
N PRO A 28 -8.12 -1.29 -10.65
CA PRO A 28 -9.29 -1.25 -11.51
C PRO A 28 -9.22 -0.05 -12.48
N GLN A 29 -9.53 -0.29 -13.75
CA GLN A 29 -9.50 0.74 -14.79
C GLN A 29 -10.84 0.81 -15.49
N PHE A 30 -11.50 1.97 -15.39
CA PHE A 30 -12.82 2.20 -15.95
C PHE A 30 -12.88 3.50 -16.74
N SER A 31 -13.87 3.59 -17.62
CA SER A 31 -14.16 4.85 -18.31
C SER A 31 -14.50 5.94 -17.29
N SER A 32 -14.24 7.21 -17.61
CA SER A 32 -14.58 8.32 -16.70
C SER A 32 -16.07 8.40 -16.34
N ARG A 33 -16.96 7.87 -17.20
CA ARG A 33 -18.41 7.81 -16.94
C ARG A 33 -18.79 6.73 -15.93
N ASP A 34 -18.01 5.64 -15.91
CA ASP A 34 -18.26 4.48 -15.06
C ASP A 34 -17.38 4.48 -13.80
N ALA A 35 -16.39 5.37 -13.70
CA ALA A 35 -15.55 5.52 -12.53
C ALA A 35 -16.40 5.82 -11.28
N ARG A 36 -16.02 5.19 -10.16
CA ARG A 36 -16.61 5.41 -8.84
C ARG A 36 -15.45 5.57 -7.87
N PRO A 37 -14.87 6.78 -7.76
CA PRO A 37 -13.59 6.96 -7.08
C PRO A 37 -13.55 6.35 -5.67
N GLY A 38 -14.60 6.52 -4.86
CA GLY A 38 -14.67 5.93 -3.53
C GLY A 38 -14.61 4.40 -3.51
N PHE A 39 -15.41 3.74 -4.36
CA PHE A 39 -15.38 2.29 -4.49
C PHE A 39 -14.06 1.79 -5.08
N ASP A 40 -13.57 2.45 -6.12
CA ASP A 40 -12.36 2.05 -6.83
C ASP A 40 -11.10 2.20 -5.95
N CYS A 41 -11.01 3.29 -5.18
CA CYS A 41 -10.00 3.45 -4.13
C CYS A 41 -10.10 2.36 -3.05
N LEU A 42 -11.32 1.96 -2.64
CA LEU A 42 -11.52 0.87 -1.68
C LEU A 42 -10.98 -0.46 -2.22
N ILE A 43 -11.20 -0.75 -3.50
CA ILE A 43 -10.64 -1.94 -4.13
C ILE A 43 -9.10 -1.90 -4.13
N VAL A 44 -8.49 -0.77 -4.46
CA VAL A 44 -7.02 -0.62 -4.41
C VAL A 44 -6.47 -0.84 -3.00
N VAL A 45 -7.10 -0.23 -1.98
CA VAL A 45 -6.69 -0.41 -0.58
C VAL A 45 -6.81 -1.87 -0.14
N LEU A 46 -7.93 -2.53 -0.44
CA LEU A 46 -8.12 -3.94 -0.09
C LEU A 46 -7.11 -4.86 -0.78
N ARG A 47 -6.81 -4.61 -2.05
CA ARG A 47 -5.77 -5.34 -2.79
C ARG A 47 -4.39 -5.17 -2.17
N ARG A 48 -4.04 -3.95 -1.76
CA ARG A 48 -2.78 -3.70 -1.07
C ARG A 48 -2.71 -4.38 0.29
N ILE A 49 -3.82 -4.40 1.03
CA ILE A 49 -3.92 -5.14 2.29
C ILE A 49 -3.75 -6.63 2.03
N PHE A 50 -4.43 -7.19 1.02
CA PHE A 50 -4.33 -8.61 0.66
C PHE A 50 -2.92 -9.00 0.26
N SER A 51 -2.23 -8.18 -0.53
CA SER A 51 -0.85 -8.45 -0.91
C SER A 51 0.08 -8.45 0.31
N HIS A 52 -0.16 -7.55 1.27
CA HIS A 52 0.65 -7.45 2.49
C HIS A 52 0.42 -8.58 3.51
N ILE A 53 -0.83 -9.01 3.71
CA ILE A 53 -1.18 -9.90 4.84
C ILE A 53 -1.56 -11.33 4.43
N MET A 54 -2.07 -11.52 3.21
CA MET A 54 -2.66 -12.80 2.78
C MET A 54 -1.69 -13.68 1.98
N LEU A 55 -0.59 -13.09 1.50
CA LEU A 55 0.41 -13.75 0.67
C LEU A 55 1.63 -14.12 1.53
N GLY A 56 1.52 -15.22 2.27
CA GLY A 56 2.60 -15.72 3.13
C GLY A 56 2.25 -17.04 3.83
N PRO A 57 3.13 -17.57 4.69
CA PRO A 57 2.89 -18.80 5.46
C PRO A 57 1.87 -18.62 6.60
N VAL A 58 1.16 -17.49 6.62
CA VAL A 58 0.11 -17.20 7.60
C VAL A 58 -0.99 -18.26 7.49
N PRO A 59 -1.53 -18.78 8.61
CA PRO A 59 -2.64 -19.72 8.59
C PRO A 59 -3.78 -19.25 7.67
N ALA A 60 -4.54 -20.21 7.14
CA ALA A 60 -5.79 -19.90 6.46
C ALA A 60 -6.65 -19.04 7.39
N ILE A 61 -7.18 -17.94 6.86
CA ILE A 61 -8.02 -17.03 7.62
C ILE A 61 -9.46 -17.57 7.53
N ASP A 62 -9.87 -18.28 8.58
CA ASP A 62 -11.13 -19.04 8.58
C ASP A 62 -12.36 -18.17 8.32
N TRP A 63 -12.35 -16.90 8.74
CA TRP A 63 -13.47 -15.97 8.56
C TRP A 63 -13.59 -15.41 7.14
N LEU A 64 -12.54 -15.49 6.31
CA LEU A 64 -12.47 -14.78 5.03
C LEU A 64 -13.50 -15.31 4.03
N ALA A 65 -13.67 -16.63 3.93
CA ALA A 65 -14.61 -17.24 2.99
C ALA A 65 -16.07 -16.85 3.28
N ASP A 66 -16.47 -16.87 4.55
CA ASP A 66 -17.81 -16.44 4.97
C ASP A 66 -18.00 -14.93 4.75
N SER A 67 -16.96 -14.15 5.00
CA SER A 67 -16.97 -12.70 4.80
C SER A 67 -17.05 -12.31 3.32
N GLU A 68 -16.35 -13.01 2.42
CA GLU A 68 -16.45 -12.81 0.97
C GLU A 68 -17.81 -13.25 0.41
N LYS A 69 -18.44 -14.26 1.02
CA LYS A 69 -19.79 -14.68 0.68
C LYS A 69 -20.82 -13.62 1.08
N GLU A 70 -20.65 -12.97 2.23
CA GLU A 70 -21.55 -11.92 2.70
C GLU A 70 -21.28 -10.56 2.05
N ASN A 71 -20.01 -10.22 1.80
CA ASN A 71 -19.57 -8.93 1.30
C ASN A 71 -18.93 -9.05 -0.11
N PRO A 72 -19.66 -8.63 -1.17
CA PRO A 72 -19.18 -8.76 -2.53
C PRO A 72 -17.97 -7.87 -2.84
N ILE A 73 -17.68 -6.83 -2.05
CA ILE A 73 -16.50 -5.97 -2.21
C ILE A 73 -15.23 -6.77 -1.97
N LEU A 74 -15.19 -7.58 -0.89
CA LEU A 74 -14.04 -8.39 -0.53
C LEU A 74 -13.72 -9.41 -1.62
N ARG A 75 -14.77 -10.07 -2.16
CA ARG A 75 -14.63 -11.01 -3.28
C ARG A 75 -14.13 -10.31 -4.54
N TYR A 76 -14.67 -9.13 -4.86
CA TYR A 76 -14.29 -8.38 -6.06
C TYR A 76 -12.85 -7.90 -6.04
N ALA A 77 -12.30 -7.60 -4.85
CA ALA A 77 -10.91 -7.17 -4.71
C ALA A 77 -9.88 -8.22 -5.19
N TRP A 78 -10.24 -9.51 -5.23
CA TRP A 78 -9.41 -10.58 -5.83
C TRP A 78 -9.48 -10.67 -7.36
N GLY A 79 -10.29 -9.83 -8.02
CA GLY A 79 -10.45 -9.85 -9.47
C GLY A 79 -9.18 -9.49 -10.23
N LEU A 80 -9.08 -9.96 -11.48
CA LEU A 80 -8.05 -9.55 -12.43
C LEU A 80 -8.48 -8.29 -13.20
N PHE A 81 -7.55 -7.33 -13.31
CA PHE A 81 -7.74 -6.06 -14.00
C PHE A 81 -6.61 -5.84 -15.01
N GLY A 82 -6.68 -6.48 -16.18
CA GLY A 82 -5.60 -6.41 -17.17
C GLY A 82 -6.09 -6.07 -18.57
N ASP A 83 -5.91 -6.98 -19.51
CA ASP A 83 -6.19 -6.72 -20.94
C ASP A 83 -7.67 -6.45 -21.25
N GLU A 84 -8.00 -6.17 -22.51
CA GLU A 84 -9.38 -5.84 -22.93
C GLU A 84 -10.41 -6.89 -22.48
N THR A 85 -10.05 -8.18 -22.53
CA THR A 85 -10.97 -9.26 -22.13
C THR A 85 -11.20 -9.28 -20.62
N GLU A 86 -10.14 -9.01 -19.85
CA GLU A 86 -10.21 -8.89 -18.39
C GLU A 86 -11.00 -7.64 -17.98
N VAL A 87 -10.86 -6.51 -18.71
CA VAL A 87 -11.63 -5.28 -18.47
C VAL A 87 -13.12 -5.50 -18.63
N GLU A 88 -13.57 -6.20 -19.68
CA GLU A 88 -14.99 -6.51 -19.85
C GLU A 88 -15.54 -7.41 -18.73
N SER A 89 -14.78 -8.42 -18.34
CA SER A 89 -15.13 -9.32 -17.24
C SER A 89 -15.21 -8.57 -15.91
N ALA A 90 -14.21 -7.71 -15.64
CA ALA A 90 -14.15 -6.79 -14.52
C ALA A 90 -15.36 -5.87 -14.45
N ASN A 91 -15.76 -5.29 -15.58
CA ASN A 91 -16.94 -4.44 -15.68
C ASN A 91 -18.23 -5.19 -15.35
N ARG A 92 -18.45 -6.37 -15.95
CA ARG A 92 -19.66 -7.16 -15.66
C ARG A 92 -19.76 -7.54 -14.18
N ALA A 93 -18.65 -7.99 -13.60
CA ALA A 93 -18.62 -8.36 -12.19
C ALA A 93 -18.81 -7.16 -11.27
N ARG A 94 -18.32 -5.97 -11.65
CA ARG A 94 -18.54 -4.74 -10.90
C ARG A 94 -20.00 -4.36 -10.80
N HIS A 95 -20.72 -4.42 -11.93
CA HIS A 95 -22.16 -4.15 -11.94
C HIS A 95 -22.93 -5.16 -11.08
N GLN A 96 -22.52 -6.44 -11.08
CA GLN A 96 -23.08 -7.43 -10.15
C GLN A 96 -22.85 -7.05 -8.69
N VAL A 97 -21.64 -6.61 -8.33
CA VAL A 97 -21.33 -6.10 -6.99
C VAL A 97 -22.21 -4.91 -6.64
N PHE A 98 -22.44 -3.98 -7.59
CA PHE A 98 -23.28 -2.81 -7.40
C PHE A 98 -24.74 -3.17 -7.15
N ASP A 99 -25.30 -4.12 -7.88
CA ASP A 99 -26.65 -4.63 -7.66
C ASP A 99 -26.77 -5.30 -6.28
N GLU A 100 -25.77 -6.11 -5.90
CA GLU A 100 -25.72 -6.76 -4.58
C GLU A 100 -25.60 -5.73 -3.44
N LEU A 101 -24.77 -4.68 -3.58
CA LEU A 101 -24.65 -3.61 -2.60
C LEU A 101 -25.94 -2.81 -2.45
N HIS A 102 -26.60 -2.48 -3.57
CA HIS A 102 -27.88 -1.79 -3.57
C HIS A 102 -28.94 -2.61 -2.83
N SER A 103 -28.99 -3.93 -3.05
CA SER A 103 -29.91 -4.84 -2.34
C SER A 103 -29.68 -4.88 -0.83
N LYS A 104 -28.47 -4.53 -0.38
CA LYS A 104 -28.06 -4.42 1.04
C LYS A 104 -28.21 -3.00 1.59
N GLY A 105 -28.77 -2.07 0.81
CA GLY A 105 -28.99 -0.68 1.21
C GLY A 105 -27.73 0.20 1.20
N LEU A 106 -26.67 -0.22 0.48
CA LEU A 106 -25.45 0.55 0.32
C LEU A 106 -25.43 1.25 -1.04
N ASP A 107 -25.06 2.53 -1.03
CA ASP A 107 -24.86 3.32 -2.24
C ASP A 107 -23.47 3.07 -2.83
N ASN A 108 -23.43 2.59 -4.07
CA ASN A 108 -22.18 2.39 -4.81
C ASN A 108 -21.54 3.69 -5.32
N GLN A 109 -22.24 4.83 -5.20
CA GLN A 109 -21.71 6.20 -5.39
C GLN A 109 -21.19 6.81 -4.08
N GLY A 110 -21.30 6.08 -2.97
CA GLY A 110 -20.84 6.51 -1.67
C GLY A 110 -19.36 6.88 -1.70
N SER A 111 -18.97 7.74 -0.76
CA SER A 111 -17.55 8.06 -0.56
C SER A 111 -16.77 6.82 -0.16
N PHE A 112 -15.45 6.87 -0.33
CA PHE A 112 -14.55 5.87 0.25
C PHE A 112 -14.82 5.69 1.74
N GLU A 113 -14.97 6.80 2.49
CA GLU A 113 -15.20 6.77 3.93
C GLU A 113 -16.51 6.04 4.29
N GLU A 114 -17.59 6.33 3.57
CA GLU A 114 -18.91 5.69 3.77
C GLU A 114 -18.86 4.19 3.49
N LEU A 115 -18.24 3.78 2.38
CA LEU A 115 -18.10 2.37 2.01
C LEU A 115 -17.17 1.64 2.98
N CYS A 116 -16.00 2.21 3.28
CA CYS A 116 -14.98 1.62 4.14
C CYS A 116 -15.49 1.44 5.57
N ASN A 117 -16.28 2.36 6.10
CA ASN A 117 -16.84 2.30 7.46
C ASN A 117 -18.30 1.84 7.51
N SER A 118 -18.84 1.32 6.39
CA SER A 118 -20.18 0.76 6.34
C SER A 118 -20.34 -0.42 7.31
N SER A 119 -21.55 -0.65 7.81
CA SER A 119 -21.81 -1.79 8.71
C SER A 119 -21.48 -3.14 8.07
N LEU A 120 -21.60 -3.25 6.75
CA LEU A 120 -21.16 -4.43 6.01
C LEU A 120 -19.64 -4.63 6.16
N MET A 121 -18.83 -3.61 5.85
CA MET A 121 -17.37 -3.69 6.00
C MET A 121 -16.92 -3.89 7.45
N ASN A 122 -17.56 -3.23 8.41
CA ASN A 122 -17.25 -3.40 9.83
C ASN A 122 -17.51 -4.85 10.28
N LYS A 123 -18.66 -5.41 9.93
CA LYS A 123 -19.01 -6.80 10.25
C LYS A 123 -18.09 -7.82 9.58
N THR A 124 -17.84 -7.68 8.28
CA THR A 124 -17.14 -8.71 7.50
C THR A 124 -15.62 -8.55 7.45
N PHE A 125 -15.09 -7.38 7.84
CA PHE A 125 -13.66 -7.11 7.72
C PHE A 125 -13.09 -6.43 8.97
N TRP A 126 -13.48 -5.21 9.31
CA TRP A 126 -12.76 -4.42 10.32
C TRP A 126 -12.92 -4.90 11.76
N SER A 127 -13.99 -5.63 12.05
CA SER A 127 -14.20 -6.25 13.37
C SER A 127 -13.60 -7.65 13.48
N GLN A 128 -12.83 -8.14 12.51
CA GLN A 128 -12.11 -9.41 12.64
C GLN A 128 -10.89 -9.23 13.55
N SER A 129 -10.52 -10.26 14.32
CA SER A 129 -9.45 -10.18 15.34
C SER A 129 -8.13 -9.63 14.82
N GLU A 130 -7.82 -9.93 13.56
CA GLU A 130 -6.60 -9.54 12.87
C GLU A 130 -6.57 -8.05 12.52
N PHE A 131 -7.68 -7.32 12.61
CA PHE A 131 -7.74 -5.89 12.30
C PHE A 131 -8.18 -5.01 13.48
N ARG A 132 -8.54 -5.61 14.61
CA ARG A 132 -8.91 -4.86 15.81
C ARG A 132 -7.66 -4.26 16.45
N LEU A 133 -7.69 -2.95 16.68
CA LEU A 133 -6.64 -2.25 17.42
C LEU A 133 -6.66 -2.65 18.90
N THR A 134 -7.85 -2.96 19.43
CA THR A 134 -8.06 -3.36 20.81
C THR A 134 -8.46 -4.84 20.91
N GLY A 135 -8.13 -5.46 22.04
CA GLY A 135 -8.65 -6.78 22.39
C GLY A 135 -10.15 -6.73 22.71
N TYR A 136 -10.66 -7.80 23.32
CA TYR A 136 -12.01 -7.79 23.88
C TYR A 136 -12.13 -6.68 24.94
N HIS A 137 -13.24 -5.94 24.91
CA HIS A 137 -13.52 -4.94 25.94
C HIS A 137 -13.84 -5.67 27.24
N VAL A 138 -13.17 -5.34 28.34
CA VAL A 138 -13.39 -5.99 29.64
C VAL A 138 -13.98 -4.98 30.61
N ASP A 139 -15.11 -5.30 31.21
CA ASP A 139 -15.68 -4.51 32.30
C ASP A 139 -14.80 -4.67 33.54
N ILE A 140 -14.32 -3.55 34.10
CA ILE A 140 -13.32 -3.57 35.18
C ILE A 140 -13.88 -4.14 36.48
N ASP A 141 -15.14 -3.88 36.77
CA ASP A 141 -15.78 -4.28 38.03
C ASP A 141 -16.07 -5.78 38.03
N THR A 142 -16.52 -6.31 36.89
CA THR A 142 -16.90 -7.72 36.74
C THR A 142 -15.79 -8.61 36.19
N ARG A 143 -14.77 -8.02 35.57
CA ARG A 143 -13.67 -8.70 34.85
C ARG A 143 -14.15 -9.64 33.74
N LYS A 144 -15.32 -9.36 33.17
CA LYS A 144 -15.91 -10.15 32.09
C LYS A 144 -15.79 -9.43 30.75
N PRO A 145 -15.63 -10.16 29.64
CA PRO A 145 -15.78 -9.60 28.32
C PRO A 145 -17.16 -8.96 28.17
N VAL A 146 -17.19 -7.76 27.60
CA VAL A 146 -18.42 -7.07 27.21
C VAL A 146 -18.67 -7.38 25.75
N GLU A 147 -19.90 -7.78 25.45
CA GLU A 147 -20.34 -7.94 24.07
C GLU A 147 -20.49 -6.57 23.44
N VAL A 148 -19.84 -6.40 22.29
CA VAL A 148 -19.75 -5.12 21.58
C VAL A 148 -20.14 -5.37 20.14
N SER A 149 -20.95 -4.47 19.57
CA SER A 149 -21.34 -4.58 18.18
C SER A 149 -20.14 -4.48 17.24
N HIS A 150 -20.24 -5.08 16.04
CA HIS A 150 -19.16 -5.00 15.04
C HIS A 150 -18.83 -3.56 14.64
N ASP A 151 -19.83 -2.68 14.54
CA ASP A 151 -19.63 -1.27 14.22
C ASP A 151 -18.86 -0.54 15.31
N GLU A 152 -19.17 -0.83 16.57
CA GLU A 152 -18.45 -0.26 17.69
C GLU A 152 -17.01 -0.77 17.77
N LEU A 153 -16.77 -2.08 17.58
CA LEU A 153 -15.41 -2.63 17.53
C LEU A 153 -14.58 -2.02 16.40
N ALA A 154 -15.20 -1.76 15.26
CA ALA A 154 -14.54 -1.15 14.11
C ALA A 154 -14.23 0.34 14.36
N ASP A 155 -15.14 1.09 14.99
CA ASP A 155 -14.92 2.51 15.35
C ASP A 155 -13.86 2.66 16.44
N THR A 156 -13.86 1.83 17.49
CA THR A 156 -12.78 1.86 18.50
C THR A 156 -11.43 1.44 17.93
N SER A 157 -11.41 0.72 16.81
CA SER A 157 -10.20 0.35 16.08
C SER A 157 -9.73 1.40 15.05
N LEU A 158 -10.46 2.49 14.87
CA LEU A 158 -10.07 3.60 13.99
C LEU A 158 -9.37 4.70 14.82
N VAL A 159 -8.06 4.85 14.63
CA VAL A 159 -7.30 5.94 15.25
C VAL A 159 -7.72 7.27 14.63
N LYS A 160 -7.98 8.29 15.45
CA LYS A 160 -8.35 9.64 14.97
C LYS A 160 -7.26 10.64 15.35
N LEU A 161 -6.60 11.19 14.33
CA LEU A 161 -5.60 12.26 14.48
C LEU A 161 -6.13 13.51 13.77
N ASN A 162 -6.83 14.36 14.53
CA ASN A 162 -7.34 15.63 14.03
C ASN A 162 -6.53 16.79 14.59
N HIS A 163 -5.71 17.43 13.75
CA HIS A 163 -4.92 18.60 14.14
C HIS A 163 -5.70 19.92 14.09
N VAL A 164 -6.91 19.93 13.55
CA VAL A 164 -7.83 21.08 13.69
C VAL A 164 -8.30 21.17 15.14
N ASP A 165 -8.73 20.04 15.71
CA ASP A 165 -9.24 19.99 17.10
C ASP A 165 -8.11 19.93 18.14
N HIS A 166 -7.01 19.25 17.79
CA HIS A 166 -5.86 19.05 18.67
C HIS A 166 -4.54 19.39 17.96
N PRO A 167 -4.25 20.68 17.74
CA PRO A 167 -3.03 21.12 17.06
C PRO A 167 -1.76 20.56 17.70
N GLY A 168 -0.88 19.97 16.89
CA GLY A 168 0.42 19.45 17.33
C GLY A 168 0.38 18.12 18.09
N ARG A 169 -0.80 17.52 18.28
CA ARG A 169 -0.92 16.17 18.87
C ARG A 169 -0.09 15.17 18.07
N ARG A 170 0.75 14.40 18.74
CA ARG A 170 1.63 13.43 18.08
C ARG A 170 0.87 12.17 17.71
N LEU A 171 1.35 11.46 16.69
CA LEU A 171 0.74 10.22 16.22
C LEU A 171 0.65 9.15 17.33
N HIS A 172 1.73 8.97 18.10
CA HIS A 172 1.73 8.03 19.23
C HIS A 172 0.75 8.44 20.34
N GLU A 173 0.48 9.73 20.55
CA GLU A 173 -0.51 10.20 21.53
C GLU A 173 -1.94 9.91 21.05
N ALA A 174 -2.18 9.93 19.73
CA ALA A 174 -3.44 9.49 19.15
C ALA A 174 -3.65 7.98 19.36
N VAL A 175 -2.62 7.17 19.05
CA VAL A 175 -2.66 5.71 19.24
C VAL A 175 -2.81 5.33 20.71
N ASN A 176 -1.99 5.88 21.61
CA ASN A 176 -2.08 5.61 23.05
C ASN A 176 -3.43 6.03 23.64
N GLY A 177 -4.04 7.07 23.06
CA GLY A 177 -5.38 7.53 23.42
C GLY A 177 -6.49 6.50 23.16
N SER A 178 -6.25 5.46 22.35
CA SER A 178 -7.22 4.39 22.08
C SER A 178 -7.29 3.33 23.18
N PHE A 179 -6.32 3.30 24.10
CA PHE A 179 -6.18 2.23 25.10
C PHE A 179 -6.48 2.70 26.53
N GLY A 180 -6.46 1.73 27.44
CA GLY A 180 -6.64 1.94 28.87
C GLY A 180 -8.10 1.94 29.30
N VAL A 181 -8.37 2.57 30.45
CA VAL A 181 -9.71 2.61 31.03
C VAL A 181 -10.55 3.69 30.37
N LYS A 182 -11.67 3.31 29.77
CA LYS A 182 -12.66 4.21 29.17
C LYS A 182 -13.99 4.07 29.89
N THR A 183 -14.67 5.20 30.10
CA THR A 183 -16.03 5.19 30.64
C THR A 183 -17.02 5.19 29.48
N LYS A 184 -17.92 4.22 29.44
CA LYS A 184 -18.99 4.12 28.43
C LYS A 184 -20.26 3.58 29.06
N ASN A 185 -21.38 4.28 28.85
CA ASN A 185 -22.68 3.94 29.44
C ASN A 185 -22.57 3.66 30.95
N GLU A 186 -21.87 4.56 31.66
CA GLU A 186 -21.57 4.49 33.10
C GLU A 186 -20.71 3.30 33.55
N LYS A 187 -20.26 2.44 32.62
CA LYS A 187 -19.33 1.34 32.89
C LYS A 187 -17.90 1.73 32.58
N LYS A 188 -16.97 1.29 33.44
CA LYS A 188 -15.53 1.38 33.15
C LYS A 188 -15.10 0.14 32.38
N LEU A 189 -14.65 0.35 31.14
CA LEU A 189 -14.16 -0.68 30.24
C LEU A 189 -12.65 -0.54 30.10
N LEU A 190 -11.94 -1.66 30.22
CA LEU A 190 -10.53 -1.77 29.88
C LEU A 190 -10.39 -2.12 28.40
N LEU A 191 -9.74 -1.23 27.64
CA LEU A 191 -9.37 -1.42 26.25
C LEU A 191 -7.89 -1.76 26.16
N GLN A 192 -7.58 -3.04 26.03
CA GLN A 192 -6.21 -3.50 25.91
C GLN A 192 -5.73 -3.37 24.46
N PRO A 193 -4.49 -2.93 24.21
CA PRO A 193 -3.91 -3.03 22.88
C PRO A 193 -3.90 -4.48 22.41
N HIS A 194 -4.22 -4.66 21.12
CA HIS A 194 -4.05 -5.91 20.41
C HIS A 194 -2.95 -5.75 19.35
N ASN A 195 -2.68 -6.80 18.60
CA ASN A 195 -1.64 -6.84 17.57
C ASN A 195 -2.30 -6.93 16.18
N PRO A 196 -3.01 -5.88 15.71
CA PRO A 196 -3.64 -5.93 14.40
C PRO A 196 -2.58 -6.07 13.30
N ARG A 197 -2.95 -6.68 12.19
CA ARG A 197 -2.16 -6.72 10.96
C ARG A 197 -2.22 -5.40 10.21
N ILE A 198 -3.36 -4.71 10.31
CA ILE A 198 -3.59 -3.38 9.73
C ILE A 198 -4.14 -2.44 10.79
N VAL A 199 -3.53 -1.27 10.97
CA VAL A 199 -4.08 -0.16 11.75
C VAL A 199 -4.69 0.87 10.80
N ARG A 200 -5.93 1.28 11.06
CA ARG A 200 -6.60 2.36 10.32
C ARG A 200 -6.48 3.67 11.09
N LEU A 201 -6.21 4.74 10.36
CA LEU A 201 -6.12 6.07 10.92
C LEU A 201 -6.85 7.09 10.06
N MET A 202 -7.68 7.91 10.68
CA MET A 202 -8.28 9.09 10.09
C MET A 202 -7.42 10.31 10.46
N TYR A 203 -6.86 10.97 9.45
CA TYR A 203 -6.00 12.14 9.61
C TYR A 203 -6.66 13.40 9.03
N THR A 204 -6.62 14.47 9.80
CA THR A 204 -6.95 15.81 9.33
C THR A 204 -5.77 16.73 9.65
N PRO A 205 -5.08 17.27 8.63
CA PRO A 205 -3.89 18.08 8.83
C PRO A 205 -4.22 19.42 9.48
N SER A 206 -3.21 20.01 10.10
CA SER A 206 -3.30 21.37 10.62
C SER A 206 -3.38 22.38 9.46
N PRO A 207 -4.28 23.38 9.54
CA PRO A 207 -4.27 24.50 8.61
C PRO A 207 -2.99 25.35 8.77
N ASN A 208 -2.35 25.31 9.94
CA ASN A 208 -1.04 25.92 10.19
C ASN A 208 0.10 24.99 9.74
N GLU A 209 0.86 25.40 8.73
CA GLU A 209 1.98 24.66 8.13
C GLU A 209 3.09 24.32 9.12
N THR A 210 3.34 25.16 10.12
CA THR A 210 4.48 25.01 11.04
C THR A 210 4.36 23.82 11.98
N ILE A 211 3.15 23.28 12.15
CA ILE A 211 2.85 22.13 13.01
C ILE A 211 2.27 20.96 12.21
N ARG A 212 2.19 21.08 10.88
CA ARG A 212 1.68 20.03 10.01
C ARG A 212 2.67 18.88 9.96
N PHE A 213 2.16 17.65 10.00
CA PHE A 213 3.02 16.49 9.85
C PHE A 213 3.34 16.23 8.38
N GLY A 214 4.64 16.30 8.09
CA GLY A 214 5.27 15.77 6.89
C GLY A 214 5.06 14.25 6.74
N TYR A 215 5.21 13.75 5.51
CA TYR A 215 5.22 12.32 5.21
C TYR A 215 6.12 11.50 6.15
N ASP A 216 7.34 11.98 6.42
CA ASP A 216 8.31 11.29 7.28
C ASP A 216 7.80 11.06 8.71
N MET A 217 6.93 11.94 9.22
CA MET A 217 6.32 11.79 10.54
C MET A 217 5.10 10.86 10.52
N LEU A 218 4.49 10.66 9.36
CA LEU A 218 3.29 9.85 9.18
C LEU A 218 3.57 8.47 8.60
N ARG A 219 4.73 8.21 8.00
CA ARG A 219 5.03 6.93 7.34
C ARG A 219 5.17 5.74 8.30
N HIS A 220 5.38 6.00 9.59
CA HIS A 220 5.51 4.97 10.62
C HIS A 220 4.53 5.22 11.76
N LEU A 221 4.04 4.12 12.31
CA LEU A 221 3.15 4.12 13.48
C LEU A 221 3.64 3.04 14.46
N GLU A 222 3.57 3.33 15.75
CA GLU A 222 3.92 2.37 16.80
C GLU A 222 2.71 2.11 17.68
N VAL A 223 2.38 0.83 17.89
CA VAL A 223 1.34 0.39 18.84
C VAL A 223 2.03 -0.20 20.07
N PRO A 224 1.70 0.28 21.28
CA PRO A 224 2.34 -0.22 22.50
C PRO A 224 1.85 -1.63 22.84
N ILE A 225 2.76 -2.46 23.34
CA ILE A 225 2.42 -3.69 24.05
C ILE A 225 2.27 -3.30 25.52
N ILE A 226 1.05 -3.34 26.05
CA ILE A 226 0.76 -2.93 27.43
C ILE A 226 0.36 -4.15 28.25
N GLU A 227 1.05 -4.38 29.36
CA GLU A 227 0.63 -5.32 30.40
C GLU A 227 -0.08 -4.54 31.51
N PHE A 228 -1.35 -4.85 31.74
CA PHE A 228 -2.14 -4.23 32.80
C PHE A 228 -2.02 -5.02 34.11
N HIS A 229 -1.84 -4.32 35.23
CA HIS A 229 -1.77 -4.98 36.52
C HIS A 229 -3.15 -5.55 36.93
N PRO A 230 -3.25 -6.83 37.35
CA PRO A 230 -4.55 -7.45 37.65
C PRO A 230 -5.34 -6.77 38.77
N ASN A 231 -4.63 -6.12 39.70
CA ASN A 231 -5.23 -5.41 40.84
C ASN A 231 -5.35 -3.90 40.62
N ASP A 232 -4.75 -3.38 39.55
CA ASP A 232 -4.81 -1.96 39.18
C ASP A 232 -4.84 -1.84 37.65
N PRO A 233 -6.02 -2.00 37.03
CA PRO A 233 -6.17 -1.94 35.57
C PRO A 233 -5.95 -0.53 35.00
N GLU A 234 -5.85 0.50 35.85
CA GLU A 234 -5.46 1.84 35.44
C GLU A 234 -3.93 1.96 35.31
N ALA A 235 -3.16 1.11 35.99
CA ALA A 235 -1.71 1.01 35.88
C ALA A 235 -1.26 0.00 34.80
N GLY A 236 -1.19 0.47 33.54
CA GLY A 236 -0.56 -0.27 32.44
C GLY A 236 0.96 -0.04 32.37
N VAL A 237 1.73 -1.10 32.18
CA VAL A 237 3.18 -1.05 31.93
C VAL A 237 3.46 -1.37 30.47
N ILE A 238 4.12 -0.44 29.76
CA ILE A 238 4.56 -0.64 28.38
C ILE A 238 5.74 -1.62 28.39
N LYS A 239 5.62 -2.73 27.65
CA LYS A 239 6.63 -3.79 27.51
C LYS A 239 7.42 -3.72 26.22
N GLY A 240 6.90 -2.99 25.24
CA GLY A 240 7.50 -2.87 23.93
C GLY A 240 6.55 -2.18 22.97
N TRP A 241 6.92 -2.17 21.71
CA TRP A 241 6.19 -1.51 20.64
C TRP A 241 6.20 -2.42 19.40
N ILE A 242 5.07 -2.48 18.72
CA ILE A 242 4.96 -3.09 17.40
C ILE A 242 5.00 -1.95 16.39
N ARG A 243 5.91 -2.08 15.42
CA ARG A 243 6.10 -1.09 14.37
C ARG A 243 5.25 -1.42 13.14
N TYR A 244 4.69 -0.36 12.57
CA TYR A 244 3.89 -0.40 11.38
C TYR A 244 4.42 0.61 10.36
N SER A 245 4.33 0.26 9.08
CA SER A 245 4.61 1.16 7.96
C SER A 245 3.32 1.49 7.22
N LEU A 246 3.25 2.70 6.70
CA LEU A 246 2.14 3.17 5.89
C LEU A 246 2.08 2.34 4.59
N LEU A 247 0.93 1.74 4.29
CA LEU A 247 0.69 0.93 3.09
C LEU A 247 -0.18 1.64 2.07
N ALA A 248 -1.13 2.45 2.53
CA ALA A 248 -2.03 3.18 1.66
C ALA A 248 -2.53 4.46 2.33
N VAL A 249 -2.76 5.48 1.52
CA VAL A 249 -3.44 6.73 1.89
C VAL A 249 -4.52 7.00 0.86
N VAL A 250 -5.71 7.35 1.34
CA VAL A 250 -6.78 7.86 0.50
C VAL A 250 -7.06 9.30 0.90
N ARG A 251 -6.90 10.24 -0.04
CA ARG A 251 -7.46 11.59 0.08
C ARG A 251 -8.97 11.46 -0.10
N LEU A 252 -9.70 11.76 0.95
CA LEU A 252 -11.16 11.70 0.96
C LEU A 252 -11.75 12.93 0.28
N ARG A 253 -12.95 12.77 -0.28
CA ARG A 253 -13.65 13.90 -0.89
C ARG A 253 -14.13 14.89 0.17
N ASP A 254 -14.03 16.16 -0.15
CA ASP A 254 -14.62 17.26 0.61
C ASP A 254 -15.18 18.33 -0.35
N GLU A 255 -15.61 19.47 0.17
CA GLU A 255 -16.16 20.56 -0.64
C GLU A 255 -15.15 21.16 -1.62
N GLN A 256 -13.84 21.09 -1.31
CA GLN A 256 -12.75 21.63 -2.12
C GLN A 256 -12.14 20.57 -3.05
N HIS A 257 -12.19 19.31 -2.64
CA HIS A 257 -11.64 18.15 -3.35
C HIS A 257 -12.78 17.16 -3.61
N PRO A 258 -13.58 17.32 -4.67
CA PRO A 258 -14.75 16.47 -4.91
C PRO A 258 -14.39 15.04 -5.31
N THR A 259 -13.13 14.78 -5.66
CA THR A 259 -12.63 13.48 -6.14
C THR A 259 -11.69 12.86 -5.13
N GLU A 260 -11.85 11.55 -4.94
CA GLU A 260 -11.03 10.73 -4.04
C GLU A 260 -9.84 10.15 -4.80
N PHE A 261 -8.68 10.11 -4.15
CA PHE A 261 -7.48 9.57 -4.74
C PHE A 261 -6.74 8.68 -3.75
N VAL A 262 -6.15 7.61 -4.26
CA VAL A 262 -5.39 6.64 -3.48
C VAL A 262 -3.92 6.66 -3.90
N ARG A 263 -3.05 6.51 -2.91
CA ARG A 263 -1.64 6.21 -3.08
C ARG A 263 -1.28 5.02 -2.22
N THR A 264 -0.50 4.09 -2.76
CA THR A 264 -0.05 2.88 -2.07
C THR A 264 1.45 2.90 -1.89
N TYR A 265 1.92 2.20 -0.87
CA TYR A 265 3.31 2.21 -0.46
C TYR A 265 3.82 0.79 -0.18
N GLY A 266 5.09 0.57 -0.45
CA GLY A 266 5.81 -0.64 -0.08
C GLY A 266 6.00 -0.74 1.43
N ASP A 267 6.51 -1.86 1.89
CA ASP A 267 6.82 -2.08 3.32
C ASP A 267 7.85 -1.08 3.86
N ARG A 268 8.69 -0.51 2.98
CA ARG A 268 9.72 0.49 3.30
C ARG A 268 9.27 1.94 3.04
N GLY A 269 8.01 2.15 2.68
CA GLY A 269 7.44 3.48 2.49
C GLY A 269 7.77 4.14 1.15
N GLU A 270 8.27 3.41 0.16
CA GLU A 270 8.33 3.86 -1.23
C GLU A 270 6.92 3.89 -1.83
N ASN A 271 6.62 4.90 -2.65
CA ASN A 271 5.38 4.93 -3.43
C ASN A 271 5.39 3.80 -4.46
N LEU A 272 4.34 2.96 -4.46
CA LEU A 272 4.20 1.88 -5.44
C LEU A 272 3.55 2.44 -6.70
N ILE A 273 4.36 2.54 -7.77
CA ILE A 273 3.87 2.92 -9.09
C ILE A 273 3.30 1.68 -9.75
N GLY A 274 1.98 1.68 -10.00
CA GLY A 274 1.33 0.58 -10.69
C GLY A 274 1.81 0.45 -12.14
N GLU A 275 1.59 -0.72 -12.75
CA GLU A 275 1.72 -0.89 -14.19
C GLU A 275 0.80 0.09 -14.95
N ARG A 276 -0.25 0.57 -14.28
CA ARG A 276 -1.22 1.55 -14.76
C ARG A 276 -1.62 2.50 -13.63
N GLU A 277 -1.83 3.77 -13.97
CA GLU A 277 -2.28 4.82 -13.05
C GLU A 277 -3.59 5.44 -13.58
N PRO A 278 -4.77 4.88 -13.23
CA PRO A 278 -6.04 5.39 -13.71
C PRO A 278 -6.28 6.81 -13.15
N PRO A 279 -6.47 7.83 -13.99
CA PRO A 279 -6.58 9.22 -13.54
C PRO A 279 -7.85 9.49 -12.72
N SER A 280 -8.79 8.53 -12.68
CA SER A 280 -9.99 8.61 -11.85
C SER A 280 -9.73 8.35 -10.35
N ILE A 281 -8.59 7.76 -10.00
CA ILE A 281 -8.25 7.37 -8.62
C ILE A 281 -6.78 7.58 -8.25
N VAL A 282 -5.90 7.82 -9.22
CA VAL A 282 -4.49 8.16 -8.99
C VAL A 282 -4.24 9.58 -9.46
N ASP A 283 -3.64 10.38 -8.59
CA ASP A 283 -3.22 11.75 -8.86
C ASP A 283 -1.87 12.00 -8.14
N ASN A 284 -0.90 12.48 -8.89
CA ASN A 284 0.46 12.77 -8.42
C ASN A 284 0.66 14.26 -8.09
N CYS A 285 -0.41 15.06 -8.13
CA CYS A 285 -0.43 16.49 -7.84
C CYS A 285 -0.93 16.83 -6.42
N TRP A 286 -1.05 15.84 -5.53
CA TRP A 286 -1.39 16.06 -4.12
C TRP A 286 -0.39 15.39 -3.16
N SER A 287 -0.28 15.94 -1.96
CA SER A 287 0.48 15.39 -0.85
C SER A 287 -0.39 15.30 0.41
N ILE A 288 -0.09 14.36 1.31
CA ILE A 288 -0.69 14.35 2.65
C ILE A 288 -0.35 15.61 3.46
N ASN A 289 0.67 16.34 3.01
CA ASN A 289 1.11 17.61 3.56
C ASN A 289 0.31 18.79 3.02
N ASP A 290 -0.69 18.58 2.16
CA ASP A 290 -1.53 19.68 1.69
C ASP A 290 -2.37 20.27 2.84
N GLN A 291 -2.68 21.56 2.76
CA GLN A 291 -3.33 22.31 3.86
C GLN A 291 -4.77 21.89 4.11
N HIS A 292 -5.43 21.39 3.07
CA HIS A 292 -6.85 21.12 3.06
C HIS A 292 -7.05 19.67 2.66
N GLY A 293 -7.81 18.94 3.47
CA GLY A 293 -8.15 17.57 3.17
C GLY A 293 -8.47 16.77 4.41
N LYS A 294 -8.97 15.57 4.16
CA LYS A 294 -9.14 14.52 5.15
C LYS A 294 -8.58 13.25 4.52
N TYR A 295 -7.80 12.50 5.27
CA TYR A 295 -7.10 11.33 4.75
C TYR A 295 -7.44 10.11 5.59
N MET A 296 -7.69 8.99 4.91
CA MET A 296 -7.76 7.69 5.56
C MET A 296 -6.49 6.91 5.25
N MET A 297 -5.75 6.55 6.29
CA MET A 297 -4.44 5.94 6.22
C MET A 297 -4.50 4.51 6.75
N PHE A 298 -3.74 3.63 6.11
CA PHE A 298 -3.69 2.20 6.43
C PHE A 298 -2.25 1.79 6.67
N TYR A 299 -1.97 1.28 7.87
CA TYR A 299 -0.64 0.90 8.31
C TYR A 299 -0.53 -0.60 8.48
N GLY A 300 0.45 -1.23 7.85
CA GLY A 300 0.71 -2.66 7.93
C GLY A 300 1.83 -2.97 8.90
N VAL A 301 1.75 -4.12 9.58
CA VAL A 301 2.84 -4.58 10.45
C VAL A 301 4.13 -4.71 9.64
N MET A 302 5.23 -4.16 10.16
CA MET A 302 6.55 -4.32 9.55
C MET A 302 7.07 -5.73 9.88
N THR A 303 7.53 -6.47 8.87
CA THR A 303 8.20 -7.75 9.11
C THR A 303 9.67 -7.49 9.47
N ASP A 304 10.08 -7.89 10.66
CA ASP A 304 11.45 -7.72 11.16
C ASP A 304 12.46 -8.35 10.20
N GLY A 305 13.47 -7.59 9.78
CA GLY A 305 14.55 -8.13 8.95
C GLY A 305 15.43 -7.11 8.25
N HIS A 306 15.01 -5.85 8.17
CA HIS A 306 15.73 -4.88 7.38
C HIS A 306 15.77 -3.50 8.04
N ASP A 307 16.87 -3.21 8.75
CA ASP A 307 17.41 -1.85 8.94
C ASP A 307 17.91 -1.30 7.58
N LEU A 308 17.12 -1.48 6.51
CA LEU A 308 17.44 -0.92 5.21
C LEU A 308 17.11 0.57 5.26
N PRO A 309 17.96 1.41 4.64
CA PRO A 309 17.75 2.85 4.65
C PRO A 309 16.36 3.16 4.09
N ASN A 310 15.61 3.97 4.83
CA ASN A 310 14.30 4.45 4.42
C ASN A 310 14.37 4.94 2.97
N ALA A 311 13.40 4.52 2.15
CA ALA A 311 13.28 5.02 0.79
C ALA A 311 13.27 6.56 0.83
N GLN A 312 14.26 7.18 0.19
CA GLN A 312 14.40 8.65 0.12
C GLN A 312 13.42 9.30 -0.85
N PHE A 313 12.48 8.52 -1.40
CA PHE A 313 11.64 8.99 -2.49
C PHE A 313 10.50 9.86 -1.96
N PRO A 314 10.28 11.04 -2.55
CA PRO A 314 9.26 11.95 -2.09
C PRO A 314 7.88 11.30 -2.23
N GLU A 315 7.04 11.56 -1.24
CA GLU A 315 5.60 11.41 -1.32
C GLU A 315 5.09 12.49 -2.27
N VAL A 316 5.22 12.28 -3.58
CA VAL A 316 5.48 13.41 -4.47
C VAL A 316 4.32 14.40 -4.58
N SER A 317 4.66 15.68 -4.48
CA SER A 317 4.24 16.69 -5.45
C SER A 317 5.42 17.64 -5.75
N LEU A 318 5.64 17.93 -7.04
CA LEU A 318 6.50 18.99 -7.55
C LEU A 318 5.79 19.65 -8.76
N PRO A 319 6.05 20.94 -9.06
CA PRO A 319 5.09 22.03 -8.86
C PRO A 319 4.17 22.31 -10.05
N SER A 320 3.13 23.11 -9.80
CA SER A 320 2.54 23.97 -10.82
C SER A 320 3.59 24.94 -11.39
N LEU A 321 3.86 24.86 -12.68
CA LEU A 321 4.70 25.83 -13.41
C LEU A 321 3.99 27.19 -13.51
N THR A 322 4.70 28.25 -13.15
CA THR A 322 4.26 29.65 -13.31
C THR A 322 4.41 30.10 -14.78
N GLU A 323 3.81 31.23 -15.18
CA GLU A 323 4.01 31.80 -16.53
C GLU A 323 5.48 32.11 -16.85
N ASP A 324 6.31 32.44 -15.85
CA ASP A 324 7.74 32.68 -16.03
C ASP A 324 8.54 31.38 -16.22
N ASP A 325 8.09 30.27 -15.62
CA ASP A 325 8.67 28.93 -15.89
C ASP A 325 8.36 28.48 -17.33
N VAL A 326 7.14 28.78 -17.82
CA VAL A 326 6.74 28.60 -19.22
C VAL A 326 7.59 29.46 -20.16
N LYS A 327 7.94 30.67 -19.73
CA LYS A 327 8.74 31.61 -20.52
C LYS A 327 10.22 31.24 -20.55
N MET A 328 10.75 30.69 -19.47
CA MET A 328 12.11 30.19 -19.37
C MET A 328 12.30 28.90 -20.19
N MET A 329 11.34 27.98 -20.16
CA MET A 329 11.36 26.79 -21.02
C MET A 329 11.36 27.16 -22.52
N LYS A 330 10.57 28.17 -22.91
CA LYS A 330 10.60 28.70 -24.29
C LYS A 330 11.95 29.30 -24.69
N ARG A 331 12.66 29.96 -23.79
CA ARG A 331 13.99 30.52 -24.08
C ARG A 331 15.05 29.43 -24.25
N MET A 332 14.95 28.35 -23.47
CA MET A 332 15.82 27.18 -23.62
C MET A 332 15.55 26.46 -24.94
N GLU A 333 14.29 26.32 -25.34
CA GLU A 333 13.88 25.70 -26.61
C GLU A 333 14.46 26.48 -27.81
N CYS A 334 14.31 27.81 -27.84
CA CYS A 334 14.90 28.64 -28.89
C CYS A 334 16.43 28.60 -28.93
N TYR A 335 17.10 28.48 -27.78
CA TYR A 335 18.55 28.35 -27.72
C TYR A 335 19.03 27.00 -28.29
N LEU A 336 18.31 25.91 -27.99
CA LEU A 336 18.61 24.60 -28.54
C LEU A 336 18.38 24.54 -30.06
N ASP A 337 17.32 25.18 -30.58
CA ASP A 337 17.08 25.30 -32.03
C ASP A 337 18.20 26.05 -32.74
N SER A 338 18.67 27.14 -32.14
CA SER A 338 19.78 27.93 -32.71
C SER A 338 21.10 27.15 -32.78
N LEU A 339 21.35 26.21 -31.86
CA LEU A 339 22.54 25.36 -31.88
C LEU A 339 22.46 24.28 -32.95
N LEU A 340 21.26 23.81 -33.29
CA LEU A 340 21.05 22.77 -34.29
C LEU A 340 21.10 23.33 -35.72
N ASP A 341 20.67 24.59 -35.92
CA ASP A 341 20.79 25.28 -37.21
C ASP A 341 22.25 25.63 -37.57
N GLU A 342 23.13 25.82 -36.58
CA GLU A 342 24.56 26.07 -36.83
C GLU A 342 25.33 24.82 -37.30
N ASP A 343 24.85 23.61 -36.97
CA ASP A 343 25.49 22.34 -37.35
C ASP A 343 25.20 21.94 -38.81
N ASP A 344 24.06 22.35 -39.38
CA ASP A 344 23.73 22.13 -40.79
C ASP A 344 24.52 23.06 -41.74
N HIS A 345 25.13 24.13 -41.22
CA HIS A 345 26.03 24.99 -41.99
C HIS A 345 27.49 24.53 -41.99
N GLN A 346 27.88 23.51 -41.21
CA GLN A 346 29.24 22.94 -41.25
C GLN A 346 29.39 21.65 -42.08
N LYS A 347 28.30 21.06 -42.56
CA LYS A 347 28.36 20.02 -43.61
C LYS A 347 28.24 20.61 -45.00
N LEU A 348 29.25 21.36 -45.45
CA LEU A 348 29.61 21.47 -46.87
C LEU A 348 30.95 22.22 -47.01
N GLN A 349 32.04 21.46 -47.17
CA GLN A 349 33.19 21.69 -48.08
C GLN A 349 34.51 21.16 -47.49
N LEU A 350 34.63 19.84 -47.39
CA LEU A 350 35.94 19.20 -47.49
C LEU A 350 36.27 19.03 -48.99
N THR A 351 36.88 20.06 -49.58
CA THR A 351 37.54 19.97 -50.89
C THR A 351 38.90 19.26 -50.73
N PRO A 352 39.26 18.32 -51.62
CA PRO A 352 40.49 17.54 -51.52
C PRO A 352 41.71 18.31 -52.06
N PRO A 353 42.94 18.11 -51.54
CA PRO A 353 44.14 18.57 -52.21
C PRO A 353 44.58 17.57 -53.30
N PRO A 354 45.27 18.07 -54.35
CA PRO A 354 45.54 17.32 -55.58
C PRO A 354 46.67 16.29 -55.44
N SER A 355 46.57 15.28 -56.30
CA SER A 355 47.43 14.11 -56.42
C SER A 355 48.90 14.44 -56.73
N SER A 356 49.82 13.61 -56.22
CA SER A 356 51.02 13.21 -56.98
C SER A 356 51.45 11.79 -56.59
N ILE A 357 51.44 10.93 -57.60
CA ILE A 357 51.75 9.48 -57.65
C ILE A 357 53.27 9.34 -57.93
N PRO A 358 54.02 8.35 -57.39
CA PRO A 358 54.26 7.08 -58.12
C PRO A 358 54.49 5.79 -57.29
N LYS A 359 53.61 4.81 -57.58
CA LYS A 359 53.82 3.42 -58.05
C LYS A 359 54.90 2.47 -57.43
N LEU A 360 54.36 1.29 -57.10
CA LEU A 360 54.83 -0.11 -57.31
C LEU A 360 55.85 -0.70 -56.29
N PRO A 361 56.00 -2.04 -56.20
CA PRO A 361 54.97 -3.13 -56.26
C PRO A 361 55.24 -4.32 -55.29
N LEU A 362 54.29 -5.28 -55.26
CA LEU A 362 54.43 -6.73 -54.95
C LEU A 362 54.88 -7.06 -53.49
N THR A 363 54.44 -8.11 -52.80
CA THR A 363 54.15 -9.51 -53.18
C THR A 363 53.44 -10.20 -52.01
N GLU A 364 52.53 -11.12 -52.33
CA GLU A 364 52.29 -12.46 -51.75
C GLU A 364 52.28 -12.78 -50.24
N GLU A 365 51.28 -13.63 -49.94
CA GLU A 365 51.37 -14.92 -49.21
C GLU A 365 50.95 -15.06 -47.73
N SER A 366 50.01 -16.00 -47.57
CA SER A 366 50.04 -17.16 -46.67
C SER A 366 49.61 -17.10 -45.21
N GLN A 367 48.65 -17.99 -44.94
CA GLN A 367 48.65 -19.08 -43.95
C GLN A 367 48.24 -18.84 -42.50
N ASP A 368 47.29 -19.72 -42.11
CA ASP A 368 47.23 -20.60 -40.95
C ASP A 368 47.64 -20.09 -39.55
N GLY A 369 46.79 -20.43 -38.57
CA GLY A 369 47.16 -20.35 -37.17
C GLY A 369 46.07 -20.79 -36.20
N GLN A 370 45.93 -22.11 -36.02
CA GLN A 370 45.33 -22.73 -34.83
C GLN A 370 45.98 -22.23 -33.52
N ARG A 371 45.21 -22.21 -32.42
CA ARG A 371 45.55 -22.73 -31.06
C ARG A 371 44.44 -22.34 -30.08
N THR A 372 43.63 -23.27 -29.57
CA THR A 372 43.82 -24.13 -28.37
C THR A 372 44.07 -23.38 -27.04
N GLY A 373 43.10 -23.50 -26.14
CA GLY A 373 43.23 -23.58 -24.68
C GLY A 373 41.95 -24.24 -24.17
N SER A 374 41.92 -25.51 -23.73
CA SER A 374 42.46 -26.06 -22.47
C SER A 374 42.12 -25.21 -21.26
N VAL A 375 41.28 -25.73 -20.36
CA VAL A 375 41.70 -26.09 -18.99
C VAL A 375 40.58 -26.88 -18.29
N ASN A 376 41.01 -28.03 -17.75
CA ASN A 376 40.36 -28.90 -16.78
C ASN A 376 40.01 -28.20 -15.46
N ALA A 377 38.94 -28.69 -14.82
CA ALA A 377 38.81 -29.00 -13.38
C ALA A 377 37.31 -28.88 -13.04
N GLY A 378 36.71 -29.66 -12.15
CA GLY A 378 37.23 -30.57 -11.15
C GLY A 378 36.02 -31.19 -10.47
N ARG A 379 36.23 -32.40 -9.98
CA ARG A 379 35.26 -33.34 -9.46
C ARG A 379 35.32 -33.30 -7.93
N THR A 380 34.21 -33.07 -7.24
CA THR A 380 34.07 -33.37 -5.80
C THR A 380 32.58 -33.52 -5.46
N VAL A 381 32.09 -34.75 -5.30
CA VAL A 381 31.96 -35.55 -4.06
C VAL A 381 30.67 -35.22 -3.30
N SER A 382 29.77 -36.20 -3.34
CA SER A 382 28.62 -36.37 -2.44
C SER A 382 29.08 -36.76 -1.04
N SER A 383 28.41 -36.20 -0.03
CA SER A 383 28.16 -36.89 1.23
C SER A 383 26.82 -36.44 1.80
N GLY A 384 25.82 -37.31 1.70
CA GLY A 384 24.56 -37.17 2.42
C GLY A 384 24.77 -37.47 3.90
N GLY A 385 24.19 -36.64 4.75
CA GLY A 385 24.04 -36.86 6.18
C GLY A 385 22.62 -36.51 6.56
N GLN A 386 21.80 -37.53 6.80
CA GLN A 386 20.49 -37.39 7.43
C GLN A 386 20.68 -36.99 8.90
N SER A 387 19.88 -36.05 9.37
CA SER A 387 19.63 -35.84 10.80
C SER A 387 18.16 -35.50 10.97
N GLU A 388 17.42 -36.41 11.60
CA GLU A 388 16.10 -36.13 12.18
C GLU A 388 16.24 -35.08 13.29
N PRO A 389 15.26 -34.19 13.47
CA PRO A 389 14.99 -33.62 14.77
C PRO A 389 13.67 -34.14 15.33
N GLN A 390 13.78 -34.54 16.60
CA GLN A 390 12.73 -34.93 17.51
C GLN A 390 11.72 -33.78 17.74
N ASN A 391 10.43 -34.14 17.74
CA ASN A 391 9.33 -33.32 18.24
C ASN A 391 9.50 -33.02 19.74
N PRO A 392 9.27 -31.77 20.19
CA PRO A 392 8.84 -31.52 21.55
C PRO A 392 7.34 -31.24 21.61
N ASP A 393 6.69 -31.92 22.55
CA ASP A 393 5.34 -31.67 23.06
C ASP A 393 5.11 -30.19 23.34
N ILE A 394 4.08 -29.60 22.71
CA ILE A 394 3.52 -28.32 23.11
C ILE A 394 2.26 -28.60 23.93
N SER A 395 2.39 -28.35 25.23
CA SER A 395 1.31 -28.28 26.19
C SER A 395 0.38 -27.10 25.85
N LYS A 396 -0.90 -27.42 25.70
CA LYS A 396 -2.00 -26.46 25.60
C LYS A 396 -2.06 -25.64 26.90
N SER A 397 -1.82 -24.35 26.80
CA SER A 397 -2.23 -23.37 27.81
C SER A 397 -3.39 -22.57 27.22
N ILE A 398 -4.58 -22.88 27.72
CA ILE A 398 -5.81 -22.12 27.51
C ILE A 398 -5.72 -20.90 28.42
N PHE A 399 -5.74 -19.69 27.86
CA PHE A 399 -6.39 -18.51 28.44
C PHE A 399 -6.73 -17.51 27.33
#